data_AF-A0A931IAF6-F1
#
_entry.id   AF-A0A931IAF6-F1
#
_cell.length_a   1.000
_cell.length_b   1.000
_cell.length_c   1.000
_cell.angle_alpha   90.00
_cell.angle_beta   90.00
_cell.angle_gamma   90.00
#
_symmetry.space_group_name_H-M   'P 1'
#
loop_
_entity.id
_entity.type
_entity.pdbx_description
1 polymer ?
#
loop_
_entity_poly.entity_id
_entity_poly.type
_entity_poly.pdbx_seq_one_letter_code
_entity_poly.pdbx_strand_id
1 'polypeptide(L)'
;MTTSSWLSPELVQASGMAMATVIGAVTAWQAREVNKLRARVESLEAQAVDDKRRFRDAIRLIRALQDHIDELRLFLRIHVPGQDPPEAHYKIPASLEEEL
;
A
#
# COMPACT_ATOMS: atom_id res chain seq x y z
N MET A 1 -30.41 -30.27 54.93
CA MET A 1 -29.77 -29.04 54.42
C MET A 1 -28.71 -29.45 53.42
N THR A 2 -29.05 -29.45 52.13
CA THR A 2 -28.10 -29.77 51.05
C THR A 2 -27.37 -28.49 50.68
N THR A 3 -26.17 -28.28 51.25
CA THR A 3 -25.31 -27.17 50.85
C THR A 3 -24.85 -27.39 49.41
N SER A 4 -25.09 -26.38 48.56
CA SER A 4 -24.83 -26.41 47.12
C SER A 4 -23.39 -26.81 46.80
N SER A 5 -23.20 -28.02 46.27
CA SER A 5 -21.90 -28.50 45.75
C SER A 5 -21.33 -27.63 44.62
N TRP A 6 -22.18 -26.80 44.01
CA TRP A 6 -21.85 -25.79 43.01
C TRP A 6 -21.01 -24.61 43.53
N LEU A 7 -20.96 -24.39 44.84
CA LEU A 7 -20.17 -23.32 45.48
C LEU A 7 -18.93 -23.87 46.21
N SER A 8 -18.48 -25.09 45.87
CA SER A 8 -17.23 -25.58 46.43
C SER A 8 -16.07 -24.67 45.99
N PRO A 9 -15.17 -24.27 46.91
CA PRO A 9 -14.05 -23.38 46.58
C PRO A 9 -13.19 -23.89 45.43
N GLU A 10 -13.00 -25.20 45.36
CA GLU A 10 -12.24 -25.90 44.31
C GLU A 10 -12.87 -25.73 42.93
N LEU A 11 -14.20 -25.83 42.83
CA LEU A 11 -14.91 -25.67 41.56
C LEU A 11 -14.86 -24.21 41.08
N VAL A 12 -15.03 -23.26 41.99
CA VAL A 12 -14.94 -21.82 41.69
C VAL A 12 -13.52 -21.46 41.23
N GLN A 13 -12.51 -21.97 41.91
CA GLN A 13 -11.10 -21.75 41.56
C GLN A 13 -10.75 -22.38 40.22
N ALA A 14 -11.14 -23.63 39.97
CA ALA A 14 -10.91 -24.30 38.71
C ALA A 14 -11.59 -23.57 37.54
N SER A 15 -12.81 -23.09 37.76
CA SER A 15 -13.55 -22.28 36.78
C SER A 15 -12.84 -20.94 36.50
N GLY A 16 -12.34 -20.28 37.55
CA GLY A 16 -11.56 -19.04 37.42
C GLY A 16 -10.26 -19.25 36.63
N MET A 17 -9.52 -20.31 36.93
CA MET A 17 -8.29 -20.68 36.19
C MET A 17 -8.57 -21.02 34.73
N ALA A 18 -9.63 -21.78 34.46
CA ALA A 18 -10.04 -22.12 33.10
C ALA A 18 -10.36 -20.85 32.30
N MET A 19 -11.16 -19.93 32.86
CA MET A 19 -11.48 -18.65 32.22
C MET A 19 -10.25 -17.78 31.99
N ALA A 20 -9.37 -17.65 32.98
CA ALA A 20 -8.13 -16.89 32.83
C ALA A 20 -7.23 -17.44 31.71
N THR A 21 -7.19 -18.77 31.56
CA THR A 21 -6.42 -19.44 30.50
C THR A 21 -7.00 -19.14 29.12
N VAL A 22 -8.33 -19.22 28.96
CA VAL A 22 -9.01 -18.90 27.69
C VAL A 22 -8.79 -17.44 27.32
N ILE A 23 -8.96 -16.51 28.27
CA ILE A 23 -8.72 -15.09 28.05
C ILE A 23 -7.27 -14.87 27.62
N GLY A 24 -6.30 -15.44 28.35
CA GLY A 24 -4.89 -15.33 28.01
C GLY A 24 -4.57 -15.87 26.61
N ALA A 25 -5.14 -17.01 26.23
CA ALA A 25 -4.95 -17.60 24.91
C ALA A 25 -5.54 -16.72 23.79
N VAL A 26 -6.77 -16.19 23.98
CA VAL A 26 -7.42 -15.31 23.02
C VAL A 26 -6.65 -13.99 22.89
N THR A 27 -6.22 -13.39 24.01
CA THR A 27 -5.43 -12.15 24.01
C THR A 27 -4.09 -12.34 23.30
N ALA A 28 -3.40 -13.46 23.53
CA ALA A 28 -2.16 -13.78 22.83
C ALA A 28 -2.38 -13.96 21.32
N TRP A 29 -3.47 -14.62 20.93
CA TRP A 29 -3.84 -14.78 19.53
C TRP A 29 -4.18 -13.44 18.86
N GLN A 30 -4.98 -12.60 19.52
CA GLN A 30 -5.34 -11.26 19.04
C GLN A 30 -4.09 -10.38 18.88
N ALA A 31 -3.20 -10.36 19.87
CA ALA A 31 -1.94 -9.61 19.79
C ALA A 31 -1.09 -10.05 18.59
N ARG A 32 -1.02 -11.37 18.35
CA ARG A 32 -0.30 -11.91 17.19
C ARG A 32 -0.93 -11.46 15.87
N GLU A 33 -2.25 -11.46 15.75
CA GLU A 33 -2.93 -11.08 14.52
C GLU A 33 -2.82 -9.57 14.25
N VAL A 34 -2.93 -8.75 15.30
CA VAL A 34 -2.66 -7.30 15.22
C VAL A 34 -1.23 -7.04 14.76
N ASN A 35 -0.24 -7.75 15.31
CA ASN A 35 1.15 -7.58 14.90
C ASN A 35 1.38 -7.95 13.43
N LYS A 36 0.73 -9.00 12.91
CA LYS A 36 0.80 -9.35 11.49
C LYS A 36 0.18 -8.27 10.61
N LEU A 37 -0.99 -7.75 10.99
CA LEU A 37 -1.66 -6.70 10.23
C LEU A 37 -0.82 -5.42 10.22
N ARG A 38 -0.27 -5.02 11.36
CA ARG A 38 0.62 -3.87 11.47
C ARG A 38 1.85 -4.02 10.57
N ALA A 39 2.52 -5.17 10.59
CA ALA A 39 3.67 -5.42 9.72
C ALA A 39 3.31 -5.35 8.22
N ARG A 40 2.11 -5.81 7.84
CA ARG A 40 1.61 -5.68 6.46
C ARG A 40 1.35 -4.23 6.08
N VAL A 41 0.74 -3.45 6.97
CA VAL A 41 0.50 -2.01 6.74
C VAL A 41 1.82 -1.28 6.57
N GLU A 42 2.79 -1.48 7.46
CA GLU A 42 4.12 -0.87 7.37
C GLU A 42 4.83 -1.26 6.06
N SER A 43 4.70 -2.51 5.61
CA SER A 43 5.23 -2.95 4.32
C SER A 43 4.54 -2.27 3.13
N LEU A 44 3.22 -2.10 3.16
CA LEU A 44 2.47 -1.46 2.08
C LEU A 44 2.76 0.03 2.01
N GLU A 45 2.89 0.70 3.16
CA GLU A 45 3.27 2.12 3.23
C GLU A 45 4.68 2.33 2.67
N ALA A 46 5.63 1.46 3.01
CA ALA A 46 6.99 1.52 2.47
C ALA A 46 7.01 1.31 0.94
N GLN A 47 6.22 0.35 0.43
CA GLN A 47 6.07 0.12 -1.02
C GLN A 47 5.46 1.33 -1.73
N ALA A 48 4.41 1.94 -1.16
CA ALA A 48 3.77 3.11 -1.75
C ALA A 48 4.73 4.31 -1.87
N VAL A 49 5.62 4.51 -0.88
CA VAL A 49 6.65 5.56 -0.95
C VAL A 49 7.67 5.28 -2.05
N ASP A 50 8.11 4.02 -2.19
CA ASP A 50 9.06 3.63 -3.24
C ASP A 50 8.43 3.75 -4.64
N ASP A 51 7.20 3.27 -4.80
CA ASP A 51 6.45 3.37 -6.06
C ASP A 51 6.25 4.83 -6.46
N LYS A 52 5.85 5.71 -5.53
CA LYS A 52 5.74 7.15 -5.79
C LYS A 52 7.06 7.75 -6.27
N ARG A 53 8.18 7.34 -5.70
CA ARG A 53 9.51 7.79 -6.15
C ARG A 53 9.79 7.30 -7.56
N ARG A 54 9.55 6.03 -7.85
CA ARG A 54 9.76 5.42 -9.18
C ARG A 54 8.89 6.09 -10.25
N PHE A 55 7.61 6.35 -9.96
CA PHE A 55 6.72 7.06 -10.88
C PHE A 55 7.23 8.47 -11.17
N ARG A 56 7.63 9.22 -10.14
CA ARG A 56 8.22 10.56 -10.34
C ARG A 56 9.48 10.52 -11.21
N ASP A 57 10.35 9.54 -10.99
CA ASP A 57 11.58 9.41 -11.77
C ASP A 57 11.27 8.99 -13.23
N ALA A 58 10.26 8.14 -13.45
CA ALA A 58 9.77 7.80 -14.78
C ALA A 58 9.16 9.00 -15.51
N ILE A 59 8.36 9.83 -14.84
CA ILE A 59 7.80 11.07 -15.42
C ILE A 59 8.92 12.03 -15.85
N ARG A 60 9.95 12.20 -15.02
CA ARG A 60 11.12 13.03 -15.37
C ARG A 60 11.82 12.51 -16.62
N LEU A 61 12.00 11.19 -16.73
CA LEU A 61 12.59 10.58 -17.92
C LEU A 61 11.71 10.80 -19.16
N ILE A 62 10.39 10.60 -19.05
CA ILE A 62 9.45 10.85 -20.16
C ILE A 62 9.55 12.29 -20.65
N ARG A 63 9.58 13.27 -19.73
CA ARG A 63 9.75 14.69 -20.07
C ARG A 63 11.09 14.95 -20.79
N ALA A 64 12.19 14.42 -20.27
CA ALA A 64 13.49 14.57 -20.93
C ALA A 64 13.54 13.94 -22.33
N LEU A 65 12.85 12.81 -22.53
CA LEU A 65 12.72 12.18 -23.85
C LEU A 65 11.86 13.02 -24.80
N GLN A 66 10.79 13.65 -24.30
CA GLN A 66 9.95 14.56 -25.08
C GLN A 66 10.75 15.79 -25.53
N ASP A 67 11.48 16.42 -24.61
CA ASP A 67 12.35 17.57 -24.92
C ASP A 67 13.37 17.20 -26.01
N HIS A 68 14.01 16.04 -25.87
CA HIS A 68 14.97 15.55 -26.87
C HIS A 68 14.31 15.27 -28.24
N ILE A 69 13.10 14.72 -28.27
CA ILE A 69 12.35 14.52 -29.51
C ILE A 69 12.05 15.87 -30.18
N ASP A 70 11.70 16.89 -29.39
CA ASP A 70 11.39 18.21 -29.91
C ASP A 70 12.66 18.92 -30.44
N GLU A 71 13.80 18.75 -29.79
CA GLU A 71 15.11 19.17 -30.33
C GLU A 71 15.41 18.50 -31.69
N LEU A 72 15.20 17.18 -31.78
CA LEU A 72 15.40 16.44 -33.03
C LEU A 72 14.44 16.93 -34.13
N ARG A 73 13.18 17.19 -33.79
CA ARG A 73 12.20 17.75 -34.74
C ARG A 73 12.60 19.13 -35.23
N LEU A 74 13.11 19.98 -34.33
CA LEU A 74 13.62 21.30 -34.70
C LEU A 74 14.80 21.19 -35.68
N PHE A 75 15.75 20.30 -35.39
CA PHE A 75 16.88 20.02 -36.26
C PHE A 75 16.43 19.52 -37.65
N LEU A 76 15.45 18.62 -37.69
CA LEU A 76 14.91 18.09 -38.94
C LEU A 76 14.18 19.15 -39.77
N ARG A 77 13.42 20.06 -39.13
CA ARG A 77 12.72 21.16 -39.83
C ARG A 77 13.66 22.12 -40.57
N ILE A 78 14.92 22.25 -40.12
CA ILE A 78 15.96 23.02 -40.84
C ILE A 78 16.25 22.38 -42.20
N HIS A 79 16.21 21.04 -42.28
CA HIS A 79 16.59 20.28 -43.47
C HIS A 79 15.41 19.92 -44.36
N VAL A 80 14.20 19.76 -43.80
CA VAL A 80 12.97 19.43 -44.52
C VAL A 80 11.85 20.40 -44.10
N PRO A 81 11.82 21.62 -44.66
CA PRO A 81 10.82 22.62 -44.30
C PRO A 81 9.42 22.20 -44.78
N GLY A 82 8.41 22.41 -43.93
CA GLY A 82 6.99 22.20 -44.26
C GLY A 82 6.42 20.82 -43.92
N GLN A 83 7.19 19.94 -43.27
CA GLN A 83 6.63 18.72 -42.68
C GLN A 83 6.39 18.92 -41.18
N ASP A 84 5.13 18.77 -40.78
CA ASP A 84 4.73 18.72 -39.37
C ASP A 84 4.58 17.27 -38.92
N PRO A 85 5.03 16.92 -37.71
CA PRO A 85 4.78 15.60 -37.16
C PRO A 85 3.28 15.38 -37.03
N PRO A 86 2.79 14.13 -37.20
CA PRO A 86 1.39 13.81 -37.01
C PRO A 86 0.94 14.14 -35.59
N GLU A 87 -0.31 14.57 -35.45
CA GLU A 87 -0.90 14.85 -34.14
C GLU A 87 -0.86 13.59 -33.25
N ALA A 88 -0.54 13.79 -31.98
CA ALA A 88 -0.42 12.71 -31.03
C ALA A 88 -1.82 12.25 -30.58
N HIS A 89 -2.18 11.01 -30.91
CA HIS A 89 -3.47 10.42 -30.51
C HIS A 89 -3.29 9.60 -29.23
N TYR A 90 -3.18 10.26 -28.08
CA TYR A 90 -3.19 9.58 -26.79
C TYR A 90 -4.31 10.10 -25.89
N LYS A 91 -4.87 9.19 -25.08
CA LYS A 91 -5.78 9.55 -24.00
C LYS A 91 -4.99 9.53 -22.70
N ILE A 92 -4.95 10.67 -22.02
CA ILE A 92 -4.38 10.74 -20.68
C ILE A 92 -5.37 10.03 -19.73
N PRO A 93 -4.93 8.99 -19.00
CA PRO A 93 -5.75 8.37 -17.96
C PRO A 93 -6.06 9.38 -16.84
N ALA A 94 -7.29 9.39 -16.33
CA ALA A 94 -7.72 10.29 -15.26
C ALA A 94 -6.84 10.18 -14.00
N SER A 95 -6.27 9.00 -13.74
CA SER A 95 -5.35 8.76 -12.60
C SER A 95 -4.03 9.52 -12.70
N LEU A 96 -3.71 10.13 -13.85
CA LEU A 96 -2.47 10.88 -14.08
C LEU A 96 -2.72 12.40 -14.19
N GLU A 97 -3.96 12.87 -14.05
CA GLU A 97 -4.27 14.31 -14.16
C GLU A 97 -3.67 15.15 -13.01
N GLU A 98 -3.56 14.59 -11.80
CA GLU A 98 -2.96 15.28 -10.66
C GLU A 98 -1.42 15.42 -10.75
N GLU A 99 -0.77 14.64 -11.60
CA GLU A 99 0.70 14.61 -11.74
C GLU A 99 1.23 15.42 -12.94
N LEU A 100 0.33 15.99 -13.75
CA LEU A 100 0.67 16.85 -14.90
C LEU A 100 1.01 18.27 -14.47
#